data_AF-A0AAN8HKG1-F1
#
_entry.id   AF-A0AAN8HKG1-F1
#
_cell.length_a   1.000
_cell.length_b   1.000
_cell.length_c   1.000
_cell.angle_alpha   90.00
_cell.angle_beta   90.00
_cell.angle_gamma   90.00
#
_symmetry.space_group_name_H-M   'P 1'
#
loop_
_entity.id
_entity.type
_entity.pdbx_description
1 polymer ?
#
loop_
_entity_poly.entity_id
_entity_poly.type
_entity_poly.pdbx_seq_one_letter_code
_entity_poly.pdbx_strand_id
1 'polypeptide(L)'
;MQKKTLMALTDRIIACGYSGPIKADHKKDILEAIVLHSWLRLLPILQQLRDGLALYGLDELLVEQPLLCQQLFVPGSLQGVDADFLILALSPEYSAEGSVRRQCEMRIVNLLQDDLQELEDKGEENPKESQEEDLNTCSDIKPPTVKIFCQWVTGQAHIPLGEAERSNFRVTVLFDHECHLKYVS
;
A
#
# COMPACT_ATOMS: atom_id res chain seq x y z
N MET A 1 -9.66 -28.41 1.61
CA MET A 1 -10.48 -27.31 1.06
C MET A 1 -10.04 -26.83 -0.34
N GLN A 2 -9.37 -27.63 -1.18
CA GLN A 2 -8.69 -27.12 -2.40
C GLN A 2 -9.35 -27.45 -3.75
N LYS A 3 -10.03 -28.60 -3.88
CA LYS A 3 -10.52 -29.08 -5.20
C LYS A 3 -11.83 -28.39 -5.66
N LYS A 4 -12.74 -28.09 -4.73
CA LYS A 4 -14.04 -27.44 -5.02
C LYS A 4 -13.88 -25.99 -5.47
N THR A 5 -12.96 -25.24 -4.86
CA THR A 5 -12.68 -23.84 -5.21
C THR A 5 -12.00 -23.72 -6.58
N LEU A 6 -11.10 -24.65 -6.92
CA LEU A 6 -10.41 -24.64 -8.21
C LEU A 6 -11.35 -24.94 -9.39
N MET A 7 -12.30 -25.85 -9.20
CA MET A 7 -13.34 -26.12 -10.20
C MET A 7 -14.22 -24.87 -10.44
N ALA A 8 -14.57 -24.13 -9.38
CA ALA A 8 -15.34 -22.88 -9.52
C ALA A 8 -14.58 -21.74 -10.23
N LEU A 9 -13.24 -21.83 -10.32
CA LEU A 9 -12.40 -20.84 -10.98
C LEU A 9 -11.97 -21.25 -12.39
N THR A 10 -12.30 -22.47 -12.82
CA THR A 10 -11.82 -23.05 -14.08
C THR A 10 -12.19 -22.21 -15.28
N ASP A 11 -13.45 -21.83 -15.43
CA ASP A 11 -13.89 -21.00 -16.57
C ASP A 11 -13.22 -19.63 -16.58
N ARG A 12 -12.97 -19.05 -15.40
CA ARG A 12 -12.27 -17.76 -15.26
C ARG A 12 -10.80 -17.87 -15.64
N ILE A 13 -10.13 -18.96 -15.24
CA ILE A 13 -8.73 -19.24 -15.59
C ILE A 13 -8.60 -19.42 -17.10
N ILE A 14 -9.52 -20.18 -17.72
CA ILE A 14 -9.55 -20.38 -19.18
C ILE A 14 -9.85 -19.06 -19.90
N ALA A 15 -10.77 -18.24 -19.38
CA ALA A 15 -11.10 -16.93 -19.94
C ALA A 15 -9.90 -15.95 -19.91
N CYS A 16 -8.97 -16.11 -18.96
CA CYS A 16 -7.70 -15.40 -18.96
C CYS A 16 -6.72 -15.90 -20.05
N GLY A 17 -7.06 -16.95 -20.80
CA GLY A 17 -6.23 -17.50 -21.87
C GLY A 17 -5.28 -18.62 -21.41
N TYR A 18 -5.43 -19.14 -20.18
CA TYR A 18 -4.65 -20.29 -19.74
C TYR A 18 -5.16 -21.59 -20.40
N SER A 19 -4.28 -22.27 -21.12
CA SER A 19 -4.58 -23.51 -21.86
C SER A 19 -3.99 -24.78 -21.25
N GLY A 20 -3.24 -24.66 -20.16
CA GLY A 20 -2.58 -25.78 -19.48
C GLY A 20 -3.49 -26.53 -18.50
N PRO A 21 -2.96 -27.59 -17.84
CA PRO A 21 -3.71 -28.35 -16.85
C PRO A 21 -3.98 -27.52 -15.57
N ILE A 22 -5.24 -27.38 -15.18
CA ILE A 22 -5.63 -26.62 -13.98
C ILE A 22 -5.47 -27.51 -12.73
N LYS A 23 -4.26 -27.51 -12.18
CA LYS A 23 -3.87 -28.28 -10.98
C LYS A 23 -2.95 -27.45 -10.08
N ALA A 24 -2.81 -27.85 -8.82
CA ALA A 24 -1.95 -27.16 -7.85
C ALA A 24 -0.49 -27.05 -8.33
N ASP A 25 0.01 -28.06 -9.03
CA ASP A 25 1.37 -28.10 -9.57
C ASP A 25 1.64 -27.02 -10.64
N HIS A 26 0.57 -26.51 -11.27
CA HIS A 26 0.63 -25.44 -12.28
C HIS A 26 0.18 -24.09 -11.73
N LYS A 27 0.10 -23.92 -10.40
CA LYS A 27 -0.35 -22.67 -9.77
C LYS A 27 0.41 -21.45 -10.29
N LYS A 28 1.73 -21.56 -10.50
CA LYS A 28 2.55 -20.46 -11.01
C LYS A 28 2.13 -20.06 -12.43
N ASP A 29 2.06 -21.01 -13.35
CA ASP A 29 1.68 -20.77 -14.75
C ASP A 29 0.26 -20.17 -14.86
N ILE A 30 -0.67 -20.63 -14.00
CA ILE A 30 -2.02 -20.09 -13.91
C ILE A 30 -2.00 -18.63 -13.45
N LEU A 31 -1.22 -18.31 -12.42
CA LEU A 31 -1.08 -16.93 -11.92
C LEU A 31 -0.44 -16.02 -12.97
N GLU A 32 0.61 -16.47 -13.64
CA GLU A 32 1.28 -15.71 -14.71
C GLU A 32 0.32 -15.42 -15.87
N ALA A 33 -0.50 -16.39 -16.28
CA ALA A 33 -1.53 -16.18 -17.30
C ALA A 33 -2.58 -15.14 -16.87
N ILE A 34 -3.02 -15.17 -15.61
CA ILE A 34 -3.98 -14.18 -15.07
C ILE A 34 -3.38 -12.77 -15.05
N VAL A 35 -2.13 -12.65 -14.59
CA VAL A 35 -1.41 -11.37 -14.54
C VAL A 35 -1.20 -10.83 -15.95
N LEU A 36 -0.74 -11.67 -16.88
CA LEU A 36 -0.54 -11.30 -18.27
C LEU A 36 -1.84 -10.86 -18.93
N HIS A 37 -2.93 -11.60 -18.74
CA HIS A 37 -4.25 -11.22 -19.25
C HIS A 37 -4.71 -9.85 -18.75
N SER A 38 -4.54 -9.61 -17.44
CA SER A 38 -4.89 -8.33 -16.82
C SER A 38 -4.05 -7.19 -17.41
N TRP A 39 -2.74 -7.42 -17.57
CA TRP A 39 -1.82 -6.46 -18.18
C TRP A 39 -2.19 -6.13 -19.63
N LEU A 40 -2.44 -7.15 -20.46
CA LEU A 40 -2.78 -6.97 -21.89
C LEU A 40 -4.08 -6.19 -22.10
N ARG A 41 -5.01 -6.25 -21.15
CA ARG A 41 -6.24 -5.44 -21.19
C ARG A 41 -6.02 -3.98 -20.80
N LEU A 42 -5.13 -3.73 -19.84
CA LEU A 42 -4.84 -2.37 -19.36
C LEU A 42 -3.88 -1.62 -20.28
N LEU A 43 -2.90 -2.32 -20.86
CA LEU A 43 -1.85 -1.74 -21.71
C LEU A 43 -2.38 -0.81 -22.80
N PRO A 44 -3.37 -1.17 -23.65
CA PRO A 44 -3.86 -0.27 -24.69
C PRO A 44 -4.56 0.97 -24.12
N ILE A 45 -5.23 0.87 -22.97
CA ILE A 45 -5.90 1.99 -22.30
C ILE A 45 -4.84 2.95 -21.75
N LEU A 46 -3.83 2.42 -21.07
CA LEU A 46 -2.71 3.20 -20.53
C LEU A 46 -1.89 3.87 -21.64
N GLN A 47 -1.72 3.18 -22.77
CA GLN A 47 -1.07 3.73 -23.96
C GLN A 47 -1.85 4.92 -24.51
N GLN A 48 -3.17 4.78 -24.70
CA GLN A 48 -4.02 5.88 -25.15
C GLN A 48 -4.04 7.06 -24.18
N LEU A 49 -4.03 6.78 -22.86
CA LEU A 49 -3.93 7.82 -21.84
C LEU A 49 -2.61 8.58 -21.98
N ARG A 50 -1.49 7.86 -22.10
CA ARG A 50 -0.17 8.46 -22.31
C ARG A 50 -0.12 9.29 -23.59
N ASP A 51 -0.62 8.76 -24.70
CA ASP A 51 -0.64 9.46 -25.98
C ASP A 51 -1.50 10.74 -25.88
N GLY A 52 -2.63 10.69 -25.16
CA GLY A 52 -3.46 11.85 -24.87
C GLY A 52 -2.75 12.91 -24.01
N LEU A 53 -1.99 12.50 -23.00
CA LEU A 53 -1.18 13.40 -22.17
C LEU A 53 -0.04 14.03 -22.98
N ALA A 54 0.58 13.28 -23.88
CA ALA A 54 1.65 13.76 -24.75
C ALA A 54 1.20 14.88 -25.69
N LEU A 55 -0.06 14.89 -26.13
CA LEU A 55 -0.62 15.99 -26.94
C LEU A 55 -0.57 17.36 -26.22
N TYR A 56 -0.48 17.35 -24.89
CA TYR A 56 -0.38 18.56 -24.07
C TYR A 56 1.01 18.75 -23.44
N GLY A 57 2.00 17.93 -23.82
CA GLY A 57 3.36 17.97 -23.25
C GLY A 57 3.44 17.51 -21.79
N LEU A 58 2.43 16.76 -21.31
CA LEU A 58 2.39 16.28 -19.92
C LEU A 58 3.18 14.99 -19.71
N ASP A 59 3.53 14.26 -20.77
CA ASP A 59 4.30 13.02 -20.68
C ASP A 59 5.76 13.28 -20.29
N GLU A 60 6.39 14.30 -20.87
CA GLU A 60 7.71 14.78 -20.46
C GLU A 60 7.67 15.33 -19.03
N LEU A 61 6.67 16.16 -18.71
CA LEU A 61 6.52 16.74 -17.37
C LEU A 61 6.27 15.68 -16.28
N LEU A 62 5.57 14.59 -16.61
CA LEU A 62 5.36 13.48 -15.69
C LEU A 62 6.67 12.75 -15.34
N VAL A 63 7.61 12.70 -16.29
CA VAL A 63 8.94 12.12 -16.08
C VAL A 63 9.85 13.09 -15.34
N GLU A 64 9.84 14.37 -15.71
CA GLU A 64 10.73 15.39 -15.14
C GLU A 64 10.28 15.89 -13.76
N GLN A 65 8.96 15.97 -13.52
CA GLN A 65 8.36 16.57 -12.32
C GLN A 65 7.20 15.70 -11.79
N PRO A 66 7.48 14.45 -11.38
CA PRO A 66 6.45 13.50 -10.93
C PRO A 66 5.68 14.01 -9.71
N LEU A 67 6.35 14.69 -8.77
CA LEU A 67 5.73 15.21 -7.56
C LEU A 67 4.75 16.37 -7.86
N LEU A 68 5.10 17.24 -8.81
CA LEU A 68 4.20 18.32 -9.24
C LEU A 68 2.98 17.75 -9.96
N CYS A 69 3.20 16.77 -10.84
CA CYS A 69 2.13 16.10 -11.57
C CYS A 69 1.25 15.24 -10.68
N GLN A 70 1.74 14.78 -9.52
CA GLN A 70 0.95 13.97 -8.57
C GLN A 70 -0.39 14.65 -8.21
N GLN A 71 -0.40 15.99 -8.07
CA GLN A 71 -1.60 16.75 -7.77
C GLN A 71 -2.68 16.70 -8.87
N LEU A 72 -2.31 16.35 -10.12
CA LEU A 72 -3.25 16.20 -11.23
C LEU A 72 -4.03 14.89 -11.13
N PHE A 73 -3.47 13.88 -10.47
CA PHE A 73 -4.01 12.52 -10.42
C PHE A 73 -4.50 12.11 -9.02
N VAL A 74 -4.03 12.80 -7.98
CA VAL A 74 -4.47 12.62 -6.60
C VAL A 74 -5.23 13.89 -6.21
N PRO A 75 -6.56 13.84 -6.08
CA PRO A 75 -7.32 15.02 -5.69
C PRO A 75 -6.98 15.41 -4.24
N GLY A 76 -7.16 16.68 -3.87
CA GLY A 76 -6.86 17.22 -2.52
C GLY A 76 -5.56 18.02 -2.42
N SER A 77 -5.53 19.04 -1.55
CA SER A 77 -4.28 19.71 -1.17
C SER A 77 -3.36 18.71 -0.50
N LEU A 78 -2.05 18.80 -0.78
CA LEU A 78 -0.96 18.00 -0.19
C LEU A 78 -0.81 18.17 1.33
N GLN A 79 -1.89 18.13 2.12
CA GLN A 79 -1.71 17.90 3.54
C GLN A 79 -1.17 16.48 3.66
N GLY A 80 0.13 16.41 3.99
CA GLY A 80 0.83 15.16 4.19
C GLY A 80 0.13 14.33 5.26
N VAL A 81 0.31 13.02 5.19
CA VAL A 81 -0.07 12.17 6.30
C VAL A 81 0.91 12.46 7.45
N ASP A 82 0.38 13.06 8.52
CA ASP A 82 1.10 13.32 9.77
C ASP A 82 0.90 12.17 10.77
N ALA A 83 1.73 12.15 11.82
CA ALA A 83 1.66 11.09 12.83
C ALA A 83 0.31 11.13 13.56
N ASP A 84 -0.16 12.32 13.92
CA ASP A 84 -1.44 12.55 14.60
C ASP A 84 -2.63 11.93 13.86
N PHE A 85 -2.73 12.15 12.55
CA PHE A 85 -3.78 11.56 11.72
C PHE A 85 -3.75 10.03 11.79
N LEU A 86 -2.57 9.41 11.65
CA LEU A 86 -2.43 7.97 11.71
C LEU A 86 -2.77 7.42 13.08
N ILE A 87 -2.29 8.07 14.14
CA ILE A 87 -2.55 7.67 15.53
C ILE A 87 -4.06 7.68 15.80
N LEU A 88 -4.77 8.71 15.33
CA LEU A 88 -6.23 8.79 15.42
C LEU A 88 -6.95 7.72 14.58
N ALA A 89 -6.35 7.29 13.48
CA ALA A 89 -6.89 6.23 12.63
C ALA A 89 -6.68 4.82 13.23
N LEU A 90 -5.70 4.63 14.13
CA LEU A 90 -5.45 3.32 14.75
C LEU A 90 -6.67 2.89 15.56
N SER A 91 -7.14 1.67 15.32
CA SER A 91 -8.25 1.04 16.04
C SER A 91 -7.79 -0.33 16.58
N PRO A 92 -7.05 -0.36 17.69
CA PRO A 92 -6.56 -1.62 18.26
C PRO A 92 -7.68 -2.45 18.88
N GLU A 93 -7.68 -3.76 18.58
CA GLU A 93 -8.58 -4.72 19.20
C GLU A 93 -7.92 -5.34 20.43
N TYR A 94 -8.14 -4.71 21.58
CA TYR A 94 -7.55 -5.17 22.83
C TYR A 94 -8.22 -6.44 23.38
N SER A 95 -7.41 -7.24 24.06
CA SER A 95 -7.84 -8.29 24.98
C SER A 95 -8.72 -7.73 26.10
N ALA A 96 -9.32 -8.65 26.88
CA ALA A 96 -10.20 -8.30 27.99
C ALA A 96 -9.58 -7.26 28.96
N GLU A 97 -10.42 -6.36 29.46
CA GLU A 97 -10.01 -5.32 30.40
C GLU A 97 -9.41 -5.92 31.69
N GLY A 98 -8.33 -5.29 32.18
CA GLY A 98 -7.58 -5.78 33.34
C GLY A 98 -6.65 -6.98 33.07
N SER A 99 -6.67 -7.57 31.86
CA SER A 99 -5.76 -8.67 31.54
C SER A 99 -4.30 -8.21 31.36
N VAL A 100 -3.35 -9.10 31.68
CA VAL A 100 -1.92 -8.88 31.38
C VAL A 100 -1.69 -8.73 29.89
N ARG A 101 -2.47 -9.42 29.05
CA ARG A 101 -2.43 -9.28 27.59
C ARG A 101 -2.73 -7.84 27.18
N ARG A 102 -3.83 -7.25 27.66
CA ARG A 102 -4.16 -5.84 27.37
C ARG A 102 -3.08 -4.86 27.80
N GLN A 103 -2.45 -5.09 28.95
CA GLN A 103 -1.32 -4.25 29.38
C GLN A 103 -0.11 -4.35 28.45
N CYS A 104 0.13 -5.51 27.85
CA CYS A 104 1.17 -5.67 26.84
C CYS A 104 0.79 -5.00 25.52
N GLU A 105 -0.44 -5.20 25.06
CA GLU A 105 -0.97 -4.61 23.83
C GLU A 105 -0.97 -3.08 23.87
N MET A 106 -1.37 -2.49 24.99
CA MET A 106 -1.30 -1.03 25.19
C MET A 106 0.13 -0.51 25.10
N ARG A 107 1.10 -1.23 25.67
CA ARG A 107 2.52 -0.85 25.55
C ARG A 107 3.00 -0.91 24.10
N ILE A 108 2.59 -1.92 23.33
CA ILE A 108 2.93 -2.01 21.90
C ILE A 108 2.34 -0.83 21.12
N VAL A 109 1.07 -0.47 21.38
CA VAL A 109 0.44 0.67 20.71
C VAL A 109 1.13 1.98 21.07
N ASN A 110 1.47 2.20 22.34
CA ASN A 110 2.21 3.39 22.74
C ASN A 110 3.57 3.48 22.06
N LEU A 111 4.32 2.36 22.00
CA LEU A 111 5.60 2.32 21.26
C LEU A 111 5.41 2.66 19.78
N LEU A 112 4.36 2.13 19.14
CA LEU A 112 4.05 2.47 17.75
C LEU A 112 3.73 3.96 17.58
N GLN A 113 3.02 4.57 18.54
CA GLN A 113 2.74 6.01 18.51
C GLN A 113 4.04 6.82 18.66
N ASP A 114 4.91 6.45 19.60
CA ASP A 114 6.20 7.09 19.80
C ASP A 114 7.09 6.96 18.54
N ASP A 115 7.12 5.77 17.92
CA ASP A 115 7.85 5.53 16.66
C ASP A 115 7.30 6.39 15.52
N LEU A 116 5.97 6.49 15.37
CA LEU A 116 5.36 7.33 14.32
C LEU A 116 5.72 8.80 14.49
N GLN A 117 5.72 9.29 15.73
CA GLN A 117 6.13 10.67 16.02
C GLN A 117 7.63 10.87 15.73
N GLU A 118 8.48 9.92 16.12
CA GLU A 118 9.92 9.99 15.83
C GLU A 118 10.21 9.99 14.32
N LEU A 119 9.43 9.24 13.53
CA LEU A 119 9.53 9.24 12.06
C LEU A 119 9.11 10.59 11.45
N GLU A 120 8.16 11.29 12.07
CA GLU A 120 7.76 12.64 11.66
C GLU A 120 8.86 13.65 11.96
N ASP A 121 9.33 13.68 13.21
CA ASP A 121 10.35 14.62 13.69
C ASP A 121 11.65 14.50 12.86
N LYS A 122 12.10 13.26 12.57
CA LYS A 122 13.26 12.99 11.70
C LYS A 122 13.07 13.44 10.26
N GLY A 123 11.84 13.47 9.77
CA GLY A 123 11.49 13.97 8.44
C GLY A 123 11.59 15.49 8.33
N GLU A 124 11.33 16.21 9.43
CA GLU A 124 11.39 17.68 9.48
C GLU A 124 12.81 18.24 9.70
N GLU A 125 13.71 17.48 10.34
CA GLU A 125 15.11 17.88 10.58
C GLU A 125 16.01 17.88 9.33
N ASN A 126 15.50 17.43 8.17
CA ASN A 126 16.14 17.54 6.86
C ASN A 126 15.49 18.61 5.96
N PRO A 127 15.50 19.91 6.30
CA PRO A 127 14.98 20.97 5.43
C PRO A 127 15.93 21.32 4.27
N LYS A 128 16.92 20.46 3.97
CA LYS A 128 17.89 20.63 2.87
C LYS A 128 18.10 19.35 2.07
N GLU A 129 17.03 18.70 1.64
CA GLU A 129 17.09 18.00 0.35
C GLU A 129 16.47 18.93 -0.69
N SER A 130 17.39 19.59 -1.37
CA SER A 130 17.23 20.23 -2.66
C SER A 130 16.28 19.43 -3.54
N GLN A 131 15.44 20.17 -4.23
CA GLN A 131 14.89 19.81 -5.54
C GLN A 131 15.94 19.04 -6.34
N GLU A 132 15.78 17.72 -6.46
CA GLU A 132 16.41 16.81 -7.44
C GLU A 132 16.06 15.37 -7.01
N GLU A 133 14.84 14.93 -7.32
CA GLU A 133 14.47 13.51 -7.20
C GLU A 133 15.06 12.74 -8.39
N ASP A 134 16.32 12.35 -8.27
CA ASP A 134 16.96 11.42 -9.18
C ASP A 134 16.32 10.03 -9.02
N LEU A 135 15.45 9.67 -9.95
CA LEU A 135 14.69 8.41 -10.00
C LEU A 135 15.53 7.18 -10.35
N ASN A 136 16.87 7.24 -10.27
CA ASN A 136 17.74 6.24 -10.88
C ASN A 136 18.94 5.77 -10.05
N THR A 137 18.71 5.43 -8.77
CA THR A 137 19.69 4.60 -8.04
C THR A 137 19.00 3.58 -7.14
N CYS A 138 19.07 2.32 -7.55
CA CYS A 138 18.67 1.14 -6.79
C CYS A 138 19.77 0.79 -5.76
N SER A 139 19.98 1.61 -4.71
CA SER A 139 20.86 1.21 -3.58
C SER A 139 20.75 1.98 -2.26
N ASP A 140 19.85 2.96 -2.10
CA ASP A 140 19.69 3.63 -0.80
C ASP A 140 18.26 3.43 -0.28
N ILE A 141 18.12 2.66 0.81
CA ILE A 141 16.85 2.55 1.53
C ILE A 141 16.63 3.93 2.15
N LYS A 142 15.83 4.78 1.50
CA LYS A 142 15.37 6.05 2.07
C LYS A 142 14.81 5.78 3.48
N PRO A 143 15.11 6.63 4.47
CA PRO A 143 14.58 6.46 5.80
C PRO A 143 13.04 6.37 5.73
N PRO A 144 12.41 5.45 6.47
CA PRO A 144 10.96 5.34 6.47
C PRO A 144 10.35 6.67 6.91
N THR A 145 9.29 7.09 6.23
CA THR A 145 8.51 8.28 6.60
C THR A 145 7.11 7.86 7.01
N VAL A 146 6.41 8.73 7.74
CA VAL A 146 4.99 8.55 8.11
C VAL A 146 4.13 8.23 6.87
N LYS A 147 4.40 8.92 5.75
CA LYS A 147 3.74 8.68 4.45
C LYS A 147 3.96 7.26 3.92
N ILE A 148 5.19 6.74 4.00
CA ILE A 148 5.51 5.36 3.57
C ILE A 148 4.84 4.34 4.49
N PHE A 149 4.82 4.59 5.80
CA PHE A 149 4.11 3.73 6.74
C PHE A 149 2.61 3.66 6.43
N CYS A 150 1.97 4.82 6.19
CA CYS A 150 0.56 4.89 5.80
C CYS A 150 0.28 4.07 4.54
N GLN A 151 1.12 4.23 3.50
CA GLN A 151 1.02 3.47 2.26
C GLN A 151 1.17 1.96 2.49
N TRP A 152 2.05 1.55 3.40
CA TRP A 152 2.27 0.14 3.72
C TRP A 152 1.05 -0.47 4.42
N VAL A 153 0.47 0.20 5.41
CA VAL A 153 -0.66 -0.35 6.19
C VAL A 153 -2.01 -0.21 5.50
N THR A 154 -2.18 0.78 4.62
CA THR A 154 -3.49 1.07 3.99
C THR A 154 -3.52 0.89 2.47
N GLY A 155 -2.36 0.79 1.83
CA GLY A 155 -2.26 0.85 0.37
C GLY A 155 -2.41 2.27 -0.20
N GLN A 156 -2.50 3.31 0.64
CA GLN A 156 -2.60 4.72 0.23
C GLN A 156 -1.63 5.61 1.03
N ALA A 157 -0.96 6.53 0.34
CA ALA A 157 0.01 7.46 0.90
C ALA A 157 -0.59 8.86 1.19
N HIS A 158 -1.92 8.97 1.22
CA HIS A 158 -2.64 10.24 1.32
C HIS A 158 -3.85 10.12 2.23
N ILE A 159 -4.27 11.26 2.77
CA ILE A 159 -5.50 11.37 3.56
C ILE A 159 -6.70 11.27 2.60
N PRO A 160 -7.73 10.45 2.89
CA PRO A 160 -8.96 10.40 2.09
C PRO A 160 -9.58 11.78 1.91
N LEU A 161 -10.33 12.01 0.84
CA LEU A 161 -10.81 13.37 0.53
C LEU A 161 -12.21 13.65 1.02
N GLY A 162 -13.09 12.65 0.97
CA GLY A 162 -14.44 12.79 1.48
C GLY A 162 -14.43 12.86 3.01
N GLU A 163 -15.19 13.78 3.60
CA GLU A 163 -15.36 13.82 5.06
C GLU A 163 -15.87 12.49 5.62
N ALA A 164 -16.82 11.86 4.91
CA ALA A 164 -17.33 10.54 5.26
C ALA A 164 -16.23 9.47 5.19
N GLU A 165 -15.35 9.51 4.20
CA GLU A 165 -14.23 8.58 4.06
C GLU A 165 -13.21 8.80 5.17
N ARG A 166 -12.86 10.06 5.48
CA ARG A 166 -11.96 10.41 6.60
C ARG A 166 -12.51 9.92 7.93
N SER A 167 -13.80 10.16 8.20
CA SER A 167 -14.42 9.73 9.46
C SER A 167 -14.47 8.21 9.64
N ASN A 168 -14.49 7.47 8.52
CA ASN A 168 -14.48 6.00 8.51
C ASN A 168 -13.09 5.41 8.30
N PHE A 169 -12.07 6.23 8.08
CA PHE A 169 -10.70 5.77 7.87
C PHE A 169 -10.17 5.19 9.18
N ARG A 170 -9.93 3.88 9.19
CA ARG A 170 -9.51 3.14 10.37
C ARG A 170 -8.49 2.08 9.99
N VAL A 171 -7.45 1.95 10.80
CA VAL A 171 -6.43 0.91 10.71
C VAL A 171 -6.61 -0.03 11.88
N THR A 172 -7.17 -1.21 11.64
CA THR A 172 -7.36 -2.22 12.70
C THR A 172 -6.02 -2.83 13.11
N VAL A 173 -5.70 -2.80 14.41
CA VAL A 173 -4.49 -3.43 14.95
C VAL A 173 -4.88 -4.70 15.69
N LEU A 174 -4.39 -5.84 15.20
CA LEU A 174 -4.63 -7.16 15.76
C LEU A 174 -3.35 -7.70 16.41
N PHE A 175 -3.47 -8.30 17.59
CA PHE A 175 -2.34 -8.80 18.35
C PHE A 175 -2.22 -10.33 18.25
N ASP A 176 -1.16 -10.81 17.61
CA ASP A 176 -0.86 -12.24 17.50
C ASP A 176 -0.02 -12.71 18.70
N HIS A 177 -0.70 -13.16 19.75
CA HIS A 177 -0.06 -13.70 20.96
C HIS A 177 0.58 -15.08 20.77
N GLU A 178 0.28 -15.75 19.66
CA GLU A 178 0.75 -17.10 19.34
C GLU A 178 1.82 -17.10 18.23
N CYS A 179 2.40 -15.94 17.94
CA CYS A 179 3.39 -15.78 16.87
C CYS A 179 4.56 -16.77 17.00
N HIS A 180 4.97 -17.10 18.23
CA HIS A 180 6.05 -18.06 18.53
C HIS A 180 5.75 -19.50 18.10
N LEU A 181 4.47 -19.90 17.99
CA LEU A 181 4.09 -21.26 17.56
C LEU A 181 4.23 -21.44 16.04
N LYS A 182 4.28 -20.35 15.28
CA LYS A 182 4.29 -20.36 13.80
C LYS A 182 5.68 -20.52 13.19
N TYR A 183 6.75 -20.37 13.99
CA TYR A 183 8.14 -20.43 13.52
C TYR A 183 8.87 -21.72 13.92
N VAL A 184 8.16 -22.73 14.43
CA VAL A 184 8.74 -24.01 14.88
C VAL A 184 8.38 -25.19 13.93
N SER A 185 7.99 -24.91 12.68
CA SER A 185 7.71 -25.94 11.66
C SER A 185 8.62 -25.86 10.45
#